data_AF-A0A1F3VLS0-F1
#
_entry.id   AF-A0A1F3VLS0-F1
#
_cell.length_a   1.000
_cell.length_b   1.000
_cell.length_c   1.000
_cell.angle_alpha   90.00
_cell.angle_beta   90.00
_cell.angle_gamma   90.00
#
_symmetry.space_group_name_H-M   'P 1'
#
loop_
_entity.id
_entity.type
_entity.pdbx_description
1 polymer ?
#
loop_
_entity_poly.entity_id
_entity_poly.type
_entity_poly.pdbx_seq_one_letter_code
_entity_poly.pdbx_strand_id
1 'polypeptide(L)'
;MDEKYIQVVKKILAEEADWETGIPRDSLPCIELRRDLVTVIQGVRRCGKSVFMKQIIDYLQIKDRSLYIDFEDPRLSNILDNHLLDAIVSYQEGELGIKNGYYFFDEIRNVDMWEKWQSKRDTSLSVDQILVF
;
A
#
# COMPACT_ATOMS: atom_id res chain seq x y z
N MET A 1 -20.70 1.37 0.81
CA MET A 1 -19.40 1.64 0.17
C MET A 1 -19.65 1.65 -1.32
N ASP A 2 -19.15 2.64 -2.05
CA ASP A 2 -19.44 2.78 -3.47
C ASP A 2 -18.72 1.66 -4.25
N GLU A 3 -19.51 0.82 -4.92
CA GLU A 3 -19.08 -0.36 -5.68
C GLU A 3 -18.01 -0.02 -6.73
N LYS A 4 -18.04 1.22 -7.23
CA LYS A 4 -17.04 1.76 -8.16
C LYS A 4 -15.61 1.62 -7.64
N TYR A 5 -15.35 1.91 -6.36
CA TYR A 5 -13.99 1.90 -5.81
C TYR A 5 -13.40 0.49 -5.82
N ILE A 6 -14.18 -0.49 -5.34
CA ILE A 6 -13.76 -1.90 -5.27
C ILE A 6 -13.47 -2.44 -6.67
N GLN A 7 -14.28 -2.10 -7.67
CA GLN A 7 -14.05 -2.55 -9.05
C GLN A 7 -12.73 -2.03 -9.62
N VAL A 8 -12.39 -0.77 -9.34
CA VAL A 8 -11.11 -0.19 -9.79
C VAL A 8 -9.93 -0.84 -9.07
N VAL A 9 -10.02 -1.01 -7.75
CA VAL A 9 -8.98 -1.67 -6.93
C VAL A 9 -8.72 -3.10 -7.43
N LYS A 10 -9.77 -3.89 -7.67
CA LYS A 10 -9.66 -5.25 -8.24
C LYS A 10 -8.91 -5.26 -9.56
N LYS A 11 -9.23 -4.32 -10.45
CA LYS A 11 -8.61 -4.24 -11.76
C LYS A 11 -7.11 -3.94 -11.67
N ILE A 12 -6.74 -2.99 -10.80
CA ILE A 12 -5.33 -2.64 -10.58
C ILE A 12 -4.55 -3.85 -10.03
N LEU A 13 -5.07 -4.48 -8.98
CA LEU A 13 -4.38 -5.56 -8.28
C LEU A 13 -4.26 -6.85 -9.11
N ALA A 14 -5.19 -7.12 -10.02
CA ALA A 14 -5.09 -8.23 -10.95
C ALA A 14 -3.94 -8.07 -11.97
N GLU A 15 -3.54 -6.84 -12.28
CA GLU A 15 -2.51 -6.53 -13.28
C GLU A 15 -1.10 -6.36 -12.66
N GLU A 16 -1.01 -6.05 -11.36
CA GLU A 16 0.24 -5.87 -10.60
C GLU A 16 0.94 -7.20 -10.22
N ALA A 17 0.53 -8.34 -10.79
CA ALA A 17 0.94 -9.66 -10.28
C ALA A 17 2.43 -10.02 -10.48
N ASP A 18 3.15 -9.39 -11.41
CA ASP A 18 4.59 -9.59 -11.60
C ASP A 18 5.29 -8.25 -11.85
N TRP A 19 6.17 -7.88 -10.94
CA TRP A 19 6.97 -6.66 -11.02
C TRP A 19 8.46 -6.97 -11.02
N GLU A 20 9.25 -6.16 -11.74
CA GLU A 20 10.70 -6.25 -11.70
C GLU A 20 11.26 -5.49 -10.50
N THR A 21 12.08 -6.18 -9.69
CA THR A 21 12.71 -5.58 -8.50
C THR A 21 14.16 -5.13 -8.70
N GLY A 22 14.77 -5.38 -9.86
CA GLY A 22 16.12 -4.89 -10.18
C GLY A 22 17.20 -5.38 -9.18
N ILE A 23 18.21 -4.55 -8.91
CA ILE A 23 19.31 -4.88 -7.98
C ILE A 23 18.89 -4.55 -6.53
N PRO A 24 18.91 -5.52 -5.60
CA PRO A 24 18.60 -5.28 -4.19
C PRO A 24 19.45 -4.17 -3.59
N ARG A 25 18.84 -3.28 -2.80
CA ARG A 25 19.60 -2.28 -2.05
C ARG A 25 20.39 -2.91 -0.90
N ASP A 26 21.56 -2.36 -0.61
CA ASP A 26 22.38 -2.75 0.54
C ASP A 26 21.65 -2.61 1.89
N SER A 27 20.69 -1.69 1.99
CA SER A 27 19.87 -1.48 3.18
C SER A 27 18.73 -2.49 3.34
N LEU A 28 18.43 -3.30 2.33
CA LEU A 28 17.30 -4.24 2.34
C LEU A 28 17.32 -5.22 3.52
N PRO A 29 18.48 -5.83 3.89
CA PRO A 29 18.54 -6.73 5.04
C PRO A 29 18.28 -6.06 6.40
N CYS A 30 18.35 -4.72 6.46
CA CYS A 30 18.12 -3.96 7.69
C CYS A 30 16.66 -3.53 7.85
N ILE A 31 15.79 -3.85 6.88
CA ILE A 31 14.37 -3.49 6.94
C ILE A 31 13.65 -4.47 7.86
N GLU A 32 13.10 -3.92 8.94
CA GLU A 32 12.15 -4.60 9.80
C GLU A 32 10.85 -3.80 9.80
N LEU A 33 9.75 -4.49 9.53
CA LEU A 33 8.44 -3.85 9.59
C LEU A 33 7.76 -4.20 10.92
N ARG A 34 7.31 -3.18 11.67
CA ARG A 34 6.60 -3.38 12.93
C ARG A 34 5.11 -3.06 12.81
N ARG A 35 4.26 -3.89 13.43
CA ARG A 35 2.80 -3.81 13.31
C ARG A 35 2.16 -2.63 14.06
N ASP A 36 2.92 -1.97 14.91
CA ASP A 36 2.50 -0.82 15.70
C ASP A 36 2.90 0.51 15.04
N LEU A 37 3.57 0.47 13.87
CA LEU A 37 4.15 1.65 13.25
C LEU A 37 3.90 1.68 11.74
N VAL A 38 3.56 2.88 11.27
CA VAL A 38 3.68 3.23 9.85
C VAL A 38 5.16 3.42 9.52
N THR A 39 5.62 2.76 8.46
CA THR A 39 6.98 2.91 7.95
C THR A 39 6.96 3.86 6.78
N VAL A 40 7.88 4.83 6.73
CA VAL A 40 7.91 5.84 5.67
C VAL A 40 9.23 5.75 4.93
N ILE A 41 9.19 5.62 3.61
CA ILE A 41 10.39 5.59 2.76
C ILE A 41 10.58 6.95 2.12
N GLN A 42 11.63 7.65 2.53
CA GLN A 42 11.94 8.99 2.03
C GLN A 42 13.16 8.97 1.10
N GLY A 43 13.21 9.96 0.20
CA GLY A 43 14.34 10.16 -0.69
C GLY A 43 14.01 11.06 -1.87
N VAL A 44 15.04 11.44 -2.62
CA VAL A 44 14.90 12.32 -3.80
C VAL A 44 14.06 11.68 -4.91
N ARG A 45 13.54 12.50 -5.83
CA ARG A 45 12.80 12.01 -7.01
C ARG A 45 13.73 11.12 -7.86
N ARG A 46 13.18 10.04 -8.44
CA ARG A 46 13.92 9.06 -9.28
C ARG A 46 15.00 8.24 -8.56
N CYS A 47 15.01 8.19 -7.24
CA CYS A 47 15.93 7.29 -6.52
C CYS A 47 15.44 5.84 -6.40
N GLY A 48 14.27 5.47 -6.96
CA GLY A 48 13.76 4.10 -7.01
C GLY A 48 13.06 3.60 -5.73
N LYS A 49 12.26 4.44 -5.08
CA LYS A 49 11.56 4.07 -3.82
C LYS A 49 10.45 3.05 -4.05
N SER A 50 9.65 3.22 -5.11
CA SER A 50 8.63 2.25 -5.53
C SER A 50 9.24 0.86 -5.76
N VAL A 51 10.39 0.81 -6.44
CA VAL A 51 11.16 -0.43 -6.62
C VAL A 51 11.64 -0.98 -5.28
N PHE A 52 12.07 -0.12 -4.35
CA PHE A 52 12.48 -0.55 -3.01
C PHE A 52 11.32 -1.10 -2.18
N MET A 53 10.12 -0.52 -2.28
CA MET A 53 8.91 -1.07 -1.66
C MET A 53 8.63 -2.49 -2.17
N LYS A 54 8.68 -2.67 -3.49
CA LYS A 54 8.52 -3.98 -4.14
C LYS A 54 9.61 -4.98 -3.71
N GLN A 55 10.85 -4.53 -3.60
CA GLN A 55 11.95 -5.34 -3.04
C GLN A 55 11.68 -5.77 -1.60
N ILE A 56 11.10 -4.92 -0.75
CA ILE A 56 10.75 -5.27 0.63
C ILE A 56 9.67 -6.35 0.67
N ILE A 57 8.63 -6.22 -0.18
CA ILE A 57 7.57 -7.24 -0.31
C ILE A 57 8.15 -8.60 -0.67
N ASP A 58 9.04 -8.62 -1.68
CA ASP A 58 9.66 -9.85 -2.15
C ASP A 58 10.66 -10.40 -1.12
N TYR A 59 11.51 -9.57 -0.53
CA TYR A 59 12.51 -9.97 0.46
C TYR A 59 11.89 -10.62 1.70
N LEU A 60 10.80 -10.03 2.20
CA LEU A 60 10.09 -10.55 3.36
C LEU A 60 9.16 -11.72 3.03
N GLN A 61 8.99 -12.06 1.74
CA GLN A 61 8.10 -13.12 1.25
C GLN A 61 6.65 -12.92 1.73
N ILE A 62 6.13 -11.70 1.55
CA ILE A 62 4.82 -11.28 2.09
C ILE A 62 3.80 -10.92 1.03
N LYS A 63 4.07 -11.26 -0.24
CA LYS A 63 3.23 -10.87 -1.38
C LYS A 63 1.78 -11.35 -1.25
N ASP A 64 1.59 -12.55 -0.72
CA ASP A 64 0.27 -13.17 -0.47
C ASP A 64 -0.57 -12.46 0.61
N ARG A 65 0.07 -11.67 1.47
CA ARG A 65 -0.55 -10.92 2.56
C ARG A 65 -0.44 -9.41 2.39
N SER A 66 0.00 -8.94 1.23
CA SER A 66 0.26 -7.51 0.97
C SER A 66 -0.56 -6.98 -0.20
N LEU A 67 -0.98 -5.73 -0.11
CA LEU A 67 -1.49 -4.96 -1.23
C LEU A 67 -0.54 -3.82 -1.56
N TYR A 68 -0.12 -3.73 -2.82
CA TYR A 68 0.62 -2.60 -3.36
C TYR A 68 -0.30 -1.77 -4.25
N ILE A 69 -0.34 -0.46 -4.03
CA ILE A 69 -1.11 0.50 -4.84
C ILE A 69 -0.28 1.75 -5.08
N ASP A 70 -0.17 2.13 -6.35
CA ASP A 70 0.36 3.40 -6.80
C ASP A 70 -0.78 4.39 -7.03
N PHE A 71 -0.82 5.47 -6.25
CA PHE A 71 -1.84 6.51 -6.35
C PHE A 71 -1.61 7.51 -7.50
N GLU A 72 -0.53 7.37 -8.29
CA GLU A 72 -0.41 8.03 -9.60
C GLU A 72 -1.12 7.25 -10.73
N ASP A 73 -1.70 6.07 -10.47
CA ASP A 73 -2.42 5.31 -11.49
C ASP A 73 -3.58 6.14 -12.09
N PRO A 74 -3.61 6.34 -13.43
CA PRO A 74 -4.64 7.17 -14.07
C PRO A 74 -6.08 6.72 -13.79
N ARG A 75 -6.30 5.45 -13.48
CA ARG A 75 -7.62 4.88 -13.13
C ARG A 75 -8.15 5.40 -11.79
N LEU A 76 -7.26 5.83 -10.90
CA LEU A 76 -7.60 6.36 -9.59
C LEU A 76 -7.89 7.87 -9.60
N SER A 77 -7.49 8.59 -10.65
CA SER A 77 -7.52 10.07 -10.75
C SER A 77 -8.80 10.79 -10.28
N ASN A 78 -9.97 10.15 -10.37
CA ASN A 78 -11.27 10.73 -9.99
C ASN A 78 -11.84 10.20 -8.66
N ILE A 79 -11.06 9.41 -7.92
CA ILE A 79 -11.48 8.73 -6.68
C ILE A 79 -10.39 8.76 -5.60
N LEU A 80 -9.45 9.71 -5.66
CA LEU A 80 -8.36 9.87 -4.71
C LEU A 80 -8.84 10.53 -3.40
N ASP A 81 -9.65 9.80 -2.63
CA ASP A 81 -10.15 10.24 -1.34
C ASP A 81 -10.04 9.12 -0.27
N ASN A 82 -10.44 9.43 0.96
CA ASN A 82 -10.41 8.47 2.05
C ASN A 82 -11.37 7.27 1.87
N HIS A 83 -12.39 7.38 1.01
CA HIS A 83 -13.29 6.26 0.70
C HIS A 83 -12.60 5.20 -0.16
N LEU A 84 -11.64 5.61 -1.01
CA LEU A 84 -10.75 4.67 -1.70
C LEU A 84 -9.92 3.85 -0.71
N LEU A 85 -9.34 4.50 0.30
CA LEU A 85 -8.58 3.79 1.34
C LEU A 85 -9.47 2.81 2.12
N ASP A 86 -10.71 3.20 2.43
CA ASP A 86 -11.69 2.29 3.04
C ASP A 86 -12.01 1.08 2.15
N ALA A 87 -12.14 1.31 0.83
CA ALA A 87 -12.41 0.25 -0.15
C ALA A 87 -11.23 -0.73 -0.28
N ILE A 88 -9.99 -0.22 -0.26
CA ILE A 88 -8.79 -1.05 -0.28
C ILE A 88 -8.74 -1.98 0.94
N VAL A 89 -8.96 -1.43 2.14
CA VAL A 89 -8.98 -2.22 3.37
C VAL A 89 -10.09 -3.28 3.33
N SER A 90 -11.30 -2.86 2.94
CA SER A 90 -12.47 -3.76 2.88
C SER A 90 -12.29 -4.88 1.87
N TYR A 91 -11.64 -4.58 0.73
CA TYR A 91 -11.34 -5.58 -0.28
C TYR A 91 -10.37 -6.65 0.25
N GLN A 92 -9.30 -6.24 0.94
CA GLN A 92 -8.32 -7.16 1.51
C GLN A 92 -8.93 -8.06 2.59
N GLU A 93 -9.63 -7.48 3.56
CA GLU A 93 -10.15 -8.22 4.71
C GLU A 93 -11.39 -9.04 4.36
N GLY A 94 -12.26 -8.48 3.51
CA GLY A 94 -13.55 -9.08 3.16
C GLY A 94 -13.45 -10.07 2.02
N GLU A 95 -12.94 -9.63 0.87
CA GLU A 95 -12.96 -10.45 -0.35
C GLU A 95 -11.76 -11.38 -0.47
N LEU A 96 -10.55 -10.89 -0.16
CA LEU A 96 -9.35 -11.73 -0.15
C LEU A 96 -9.25 -12.57 1.13
N GLY A 97 -10.01 -12.22 2.17
CA GLY A 97 -9.97 -12.90 3.47
C GLY A 97 -8.64 -12.73 4.21
N ILE A 98 -7.79 -11.80 3.76
CA ILE A 98 -6.49 -11.51 4.36
C ILE A 98 -6.73 -10.57 5.53
N LYS A 99 -6.81 -11.15 6.72
CA LYS A 99 -6.82 -10.37 7.96
C LYS A 99 -5.39 -9.99 8.31
N ASN A 100 -5.20 -8.79 8.88
CA ASN A 100 -3.90 -8.35 9.41
C ASN A 100 -2.79 -8.34 8.34
N GLY A 101 -3.14 -7.94 7.12
CA GLY A 101 -2.20 -7.82 6.01
C GLY A 101 -1.46 -6.49 5.98
N TYR A 102 -0.60 -6.34 4.97
CA TYR A 102 0.28 -5.19 4.80
C TYR A 102 -0.22 -4.31 3.65
N TYR A 103 -0.16 -3.00 3.83
CA TYR A 103 -0.49 -2.01 2.81
C TYR A 103 0.77 -1.27 2.38
N PHE A 104 1.04 -1.27 1.07
CA PHE A 104 2.14 -0.55 0.44
C PHE A 104 1.53 0.52 -0.47
N PHE A 105 1.61 1.76 -0.02
CA PHE A 105 0.97 2.92 -0.63
C PHE A 105 2.03 3.85 -1.21
N ASP A 106 2.13 3.87 -2.54
CA ASP A 106 3.03 4.75 -3.27
C ASP A 106 2.29 6.04 -3.68
N GLU A 107 2.93 7.18 -3.45
CA GLU A 107 2.37 8.53 -3.66
C GLU A 107 1.02 8.75 -2.95
N ILE A 108 0.84 8.24 -1.72
CA ILE A 108 -0.40 8.40 -0.91
C ILE A 108 -0.79 9.86 -0.70
N ARG A 109 0.20 10.75 -0.82
CA ARG A 109 0.08 12.21 -0.75
C ARG A 109 -1.00 12.74 -1.70
N ASN A 110 -1.26 12.01 -2.79
CA ASN A 110 -2.28 12.33 -3.79
C ASN A 110 -3.71 12.04 -3.31
N VAL A 111 -3.89 11.29 -2.22
CA VAL A 111 -5.20 10.90 -1.68
C VAL A 111 -5.69 11.95 -0.69
N ASP A 112 -6.85 12.55 -0.94
CA ASP A 112 -7.43 13.52 -0.04
C ASP A 112 -7.74 12.91 1.34
N MET A 113 -7.41 13.65 2.40
CA MET A 113 -7.67 13.29 3.81
C MET A 113 -6.97 12.01 4.32
N TRP A 114 -5.93 11.52 3.63
CA TRP A 114 -5.22 10.29 4.02
C TRP A 114 -4.65 10.33 5.45
N GLU A 115 -4.09 11.46 5.89
CA GLU A 115 -3.52 11.60 7.25
C GLU A 115 -4.56 11.43 8.35
N LYS A 116 -5.74 12.04 8.17
CA LYS A 116 -6.86 11.91 9.10
C LYS A 116 -7.42 10.51 9.12
N TRP A 117 -7.43 9.85 7.96
CA TRP A 117 -7.86 8.46 7.82
C TRP A 117 -6.92 7.52 8.58
N GLN A 118 -5.60 7.74 8.45
CA GLN A 118 -4.57 6.99 9.17
C GLN A 118 -4.69 7.18 10.68
N SER A 119 -4.76 8.43 11.16
CA SER A 119 -4.85 8.74 12.59
C SER A 119 -6.06 8.10 13.29
N LYS A 120 -7.21 8.03 12.62
CA LYS A 120 -8.41 7.35 13.15
C LYS A 120 -8.17 5.86 13.37
N ARG A 121 -7.50 5.20 12.44
CA ARG A 121 -7.24 3.75 12.45
C ARG A 121 -6.14 3.36 13.43
N ASP A 122 -5.15 4.21 13.62
CA ASP A 122 -4.11 4.03 14.63
C ASP A 122 -4.70 4.04 16.06
N THR A 123 -5.81 4.76 16.26
CA THR A 123 -6.49 4.86 17.56
C THR A 123 -7.47 3.68 17.83
N SER A 124 -7.85 2.92 16.80
CA SER A 124 -8.86 1.85 16.88
C SER A 124 -8.44 0.61 16.08
N LEU A 125 -7.76 -0.34 16.74
CA LEU A 125 -7.49 -1.74 16.30
C LEU A 125 -6.96 -1.95 14.86
N SER A 126 -5.67 -2.29 14.80
CA SER A 126 -4.93 -3.08 13.78
C SER A 126 -5.19 -2.74 12.30
N VAL A 127 -4.73 -1.57 11.84
CA VAL A 127 -4.16 -1.52 10.49
C VAL A 127 -2.69 -1.81 10.66
N ASP A 128 -2.33 -3.08 10.51
CA ASP A 128 -1.06 -3.54 11.06
C ASP A 128 0.12 -2.84 10.40
N GLN A 129 0.15 -2.55 9.09
CA GLN A 129 1.24 -1.73 8.52
C GLN A 129 0.83 -0.95 7.28
N ILE A 130 1.24 0.31 7.25
CA ILE A 130 1.23 1.15 6.06
C ILE A 130 2.67 1.53 5.76
N LEU A 131 3.15 1.20 4.55
CA LEU A 131 4.36 1.75 3.99
C LEU A 131 3.96 2.90 3.07
N VAL A 132 4.43 4.12 3.36
CA VAL A 132 4.01 5.32 2.63
C VAL A 132 5.19 5.97 1.89
N PHE A 133 4.95 6.37 0.64
CA PHE A 133 5.63 7.49 -0.02
C PHE A 133 4.63 8.57 -0.45
#